data_AF-A0A4P7D9L5-F1
#
_entry.id   AF-A0A4P7D9L5-F1
#
_cell.length_a   1.000
_cell.length_b   1.000
_cell.length_c   1.000
_cell.angle_alpha   90.00
_cell.angle_beta   90.00
_cell.angle_gamma   90.00
#
_symmetry.space_group_name_H-M   'P 1'
#
loop_
_entity.id
_entity.type
_entity.pdbx_description
1 polymer ?
#
loop_
_entity_poly.entity_id
_entity_poly.type
_entity_poly.pdbx_seq_one_letter_code
_entity_poly.pdbx_strand_id
1 'polypeptide(L)'
;MSRAGIDPAQEDKAREGMRTGAKLGFQSVFLDRARCARGIPPALLFGNYVPRGGALHPGKYVRWLRRVALRPGVTIYENTSLLSYTEGPLIKGQTPRQCERPDSDAGHQRLYLSTRPACGRGRAVAYLGDRD
;
A
#
# COMPACT_ATOMS: atom_id res chain seq x y z
N MET A 1 0.15 16.33 -11.04
CA MET A 1 1.24 16.12 -12.01
C MET A 1 2.13 15.03 -11.43
N SER A 2 2.37 13.93 -12.15
CA SER A 2 3.15 12.79 -11.63
C SER A 2 4.61 12.82 -12.08
N ARG A 3 4.91 13.50 -13.19
CA ARG A 3 6.26 13.66 -13.74
C ARG A 3 6.33 14.93 -14.59
N ALA A 4 7.45 15.64 -14.54
CA ALA A 4 7.73 16.83 -15.33
C ALA A 4 9.13 16.71 -15.94
N GLY A 5 9.34 17.28 -17.12
CA GLY A 5 10.65 17.33 -17.77
C GLY A 5 11.20 18.75 -17.81
N ILE A 6 12.50 18.88 -17.57
CA ILE A 6 13.25 20.15 -17.73
C ILE A 6 14.14 20.14 -18.99
N ASP A 7 14.31 18.97 -19.61
CA ASP A 7 15.14 18.75 -20.78
C ASP A 7 14.33 18.00 -21.86
N PRO A 8 14.37 18.41 -23.14
CA PRO A 8 13.65 17.74 -24.23
C PRO A 8 13.97 16.25 -24.37
N ALA A 9 15.20 15.82 -24.08
CA ALA A 9 15.62 14.41 -24.16
C ALA A 9 14.85 13.50 -23.20
N GLN A 10 14.16 14.07 -22.20
CA GLN A 10 13.34 13.31 -21.25
C GLN A 10 11.95 12.95 -21.81
N GLU A 11 11.54 13.54 -22.93
CA GLU A 11 10.17 13.45 -23.44
C GLU A 11 9.81 12.05 -23.89
N ASP A 12 10.67 11.40 -24.67
CA ASP A 12 10.42 10.06 -25.21
C ASP A 12 10.15 9.05 -24.10
N LYS A 13 10.98 9.07 -23.05
CA LYS A 13 10.80 8.22 -21.86
C LYS A 13 9.54 8.57 -21.08
N ALA A 14 9.16 9.84 -21.02
CA ALA A 14 7.91 10.26 -20.38
C ALA A 14 6.68 9.75 -21.16
N ARG A 15 6.72 9.81 -22.49
CA ARG A 15 5.66 9.31 -23.37
C ARG A 15 5.58 7.79 -23.36
N GLU A 16 6.71 7.09 -23.32
CA GLU A 16 6.76 5.65 -23.14
C GLU A 16 6.06 5.24 -21.83
N GLY A 17 6.41 5.90 -20.71
CA GLY A 17 5.76 5.67 -19.43
C GLY A 17 4.24 5.91 -19.47
N MET A 18 3.78 6.93 -20.20
CA MET A 18 2.34 7.17 -20.41
C MET A 18 1.67 6.05 -21.21
N ARG A 19 2.31 5.54 -22.27
CA ARG A 19 1.79 4.40 -23.06
C ARG A 19 1.69 3.14 -22.21
N THR A 20 2.69 2.86 -21.39
CA THR A 20 2.67 1.73 -20.45
C THR A 20 1.56 1.91 -19.40
N GLY A 21 1.43 3.11 -18.84
CA GLY A 21 0.33 3.43 -17.92
C GLY A 21 -1.04 3.21 -18.55
N ALA A 22 -1.24 3.64 -19.79
CA ALA A 22 -2.50 3.45 -20.51
C ALA A 22 -2.86 1.96 -20.69
N LYS A 23 -1.87 1.10 -20.99
CA LYS A 23 -2.07 -0.36 -21.06
C LYS A 23 -2.51 -0.97 -19.73
N LEU A 24 -2.10 -0.38 -18.61
CA LEU A 24 -2.47 -0.77 -17.25
C LEU A 24 -3.74 -0.05 -16.73
N GLY A 25 -4.45 0.67 -17.60
CA GLY A 25 -5.69 1.39 -17.25
C GLY A 25 -5.48 2.78 -16.64
N PHE A 26 -4.24 3.28 -16.54
CA PHE A 26 -3.98 4.64 -16.05
C PHE A 26 -4.31 5.70 -17.09
N GLN A 27 -5.18 6.63 -16.71
CA GLN A 27 -5.56 7.77 -17.55
C GLN A 27 -4.65 8.96 -17.25
N SER A 28 -3.94 9.44 -18.28
CA SER A 28 -3.02 10.58 -18.18
C SER A 28 -3.10 11.50 -19.39
N VAL A 29 -2.76 12.77 -19.18
CA VAL A 29 -2.76 13.83 -20.19
C VAL A 29 -1.36 14.39 -20.31
N PHE A 30 -0.84 14.45 -21.54
CA PHE A 30 0.43 15.11 -21.81
C PHE A 30 0.23 16.63 -21.78
N LEU A 31 1.07 17.31 -21.01
CA LEU A 31 1.14 18.75 -20.94
C LEU A 31 2.39 19.19 -21.71
N ASP A 32 2.19 19.86 -22.83
CA ASP A 32 3.27 20.59 -23.50
C ASP A 32 3.65 21.87 -22.73
N ARG A 33 4.65 22.57 -23.23
CA ARG A 33 5.15 23.82 -22.64
C ARG A 33 4.06 24.88 -22.47
N ALA A 34 3.17 25.03 -23.44
CA ALA A 34 2.12 26.04 -23.41
C ALA A 34 1.07 25.72 -22.33
N ARG A 35 0.75 24.44 -22.13
CA ARG A 35 -0.14 23.97 -21.07
C ARG A 35 0.51 24.06 -19.70
N CYS A 36 1.82 23.81 -19.59
CA CYS A 36 2.57 24.00 -18.36
C CYS A 36 2.62 25.47 -17.90
N ALA A 37 2.71 26.44 -18.83
CA ALA A 37 2.75 27.87 -18.49
C ALA A 37 1.53 28.37 -17.67
N ARG A 38 0.46 27.58 -17.55
CA ARG A 38 -0.74 27.86 -16.75
C ARG A 38 -0.56 27.47 -15.27
N GLY A 39 0.42 28.08 -14.59
CA GLY A 39 0.64 27.91 -13.15
C GLY A 39 1.62 26.81 -12.73
N ILE A 40 2.36 26.24 -13.69
CA ILE A 40 3.49 25.32 -13.43
C ILE A 40 4.79 26.11 -13.64
N PRO A 41 5.85 25.90 -12.82
CA PRO A 41 7.11 26.63 -12.94
C PRO A 41 7.65 26.65 -14.38
N PRO A 42 8.17 27.81 -14.85
CA PRO A 42 8.56 28.00 -16.26
C PRO A 42 9.76 27.15 -16.70
N ALA A 43 10.51 26.59 -15.74
CA ALA A 43 11.59 25.65 -16.00
C ALA A 43 11.10 24.30 -16.55
N LEU A 44 9.81 23.96 -16.36
CA LEU A 44 9.23 22.71 -16.83
C LEU A 44 8.80 22.84 -18.30
N LEU A 45 9.43 22.05 -19.18
CA LEU A 45 9.16 22.04 -20.61
C LEU A 45 7.92 21.24 -20.98
N PHE A 46 7.63 20.19 -20.24
CA PHE A 46 6.44 19.34 -20.41
C PHE A 46 6.12 18.57 -19.13
N GLY A 47 4.98 17.88 -19.12
CA GLY A 47 4.54 17.10 -17.99
C GLY A 47 3.52 16.01 -18.30
N ASN A 48 3.36 15.12 -17.33
CA ASN A 48 2.26 14.15 -17.27
C ASN A 48 1.28 14.57 -16.16
N TYR A 49 0.05 14.86 -16.56
CA TYR A 49 -1.07 15.12 -15.67
C TYR A 49 -1.97 13.91 -15.53
N VAL A 50 -2.12 13.40 -14.31
CA VAL A 50 -3.03 12.31 -13.96
C VAL A 50 -4.21 12.94 -13.18
N PRO A 51 -5.40 13.07 -13.78
CA PRO A 51 -6.53 13.78 -13.15
C PRO A 51 -7.02 13.14 -11.85
N ARG A 52 -6.89 11.82 -11.74
CA ARG A 52 -7.25 11.04 -10.54
C ARG A 52 -6.07 10.83 -9.58
N GLY A 53 -4.93 11.46 -9.85
CA GLY A 53 -3.77 11.40 -8.98
C GLY A 53 -3.93 12.32 -7.77
N GLY A 54 -3.18 12.04 -6.71
CA GLY A 54 -3.18 12.88 -5.51
C GLY A 54 -1.96 12.60 -4.64
N ALA A 55 -1.68 13.52 -3.72
CA ALA A 55 -0.67 13.30 -2.69
C ALA A 55 -1.34 12.63 -1.48
N LEU A 56 -0.81 11.47 -1.08
CA LEU A 56 -1.22 10.79 0.14
C LEU A 56 -0.22 11.11 1.25
N HIS A 57 -0.71 11.39 2.46
CA HIS A 57 0.17 11.49 3.62
C HIS A 57 0.39 10.08 4.21
N PRO A 58 1.57 9.45 4.02
CA PRO A 58 1.77 8.04 4.35
C PRO A 58 1.53 7.75 5.83
N GLY A 59 2.08 8.60 6.72
CA GLY A 59 1.89 8.43 8.16
C GLY A 59 0.45 8.60 8.64
N LYS A 60 -0.40 9.42 8.00
CA LYS A 60 -1.83 9.52 8.38
C LYS A 60 -2.61 8.31 7.85
N TYR A 61 -2.28 7.89 6.63
CA TYR A 61 -2.90 6.74 6.00
C TYR A 61 -2.69 5.45 6.80
N VAL A 62 -1.43 5.09 7.09
CA VAL A 62 -1.10 3.87 7.84
C VAL A 62 -1.67 3.92 9.27
N ARG A 63 -1.58 5.07 9.95
CA ARG A 63 -2.16 5.21 11.30
C ARG A 63 -3.68 5.05 11.31
N TRP A 64 -4.38 5.52 10.29
CA TRP A 64 -5.84 5.34 10.21
C TRP A 64 -6.21 3.88 9.91
N LEU A 65 -5.51 3.23 8.97
CA LEU A 65 -5.70 1.81 8.68
C LEU A 65 -5.49 0.95 9.93
N ARG A 66 -4.43 1.21 10.70
CA ARG A 66 -4.17 0.54 11.99
C ARG A 66 -5.37 0.70 12.93
N ARG A 67 -5.89 1.92 13.11
CA ARG A 67 -7.06 2.16 13.97
C ARG A 67 -8.29 1.39 13.50
N VAL A 68 -8.54 1.35 12.19
CA VAL A 68 -9.67 0.62 11.61
C VAL A 68 -9.52 -0.89 11.80
N ALA A 69 -8.32 -1.44 11.64
CA ALA A 69 -8.04 -2.85 11.87
C ALA A 69 -8.25 -3.27 13.33
N LEU A 70 -7.85 -2.43 14.30
CA LEU A 70 -8.01 -2.76 15.73
C LEU A 70 -9.48 -2.77 16.19
N ARG A 71 -10.39 -2.03 15.53
CA ARG A 71 -11.82 -1.95 15.90
C ARG A 71 -12.55 -3.31 15.94
N PRO A 72 -12.43 -4.19 14.93
CA PRO A 72 -12.98 -5.54 14.98
C PRO A 72 -12.21 -6.48 15.92
N GLY A 73 -11.21 -6.02 16.67
CA GLY A 73 -10.43 -6.85 17.60
C GLY A 73 -9.28 -7.61 16.93
N VAL A 74 -8.78 -7.13 15.78
CA VAL A 74 -7.52 -7.62 15.23
C VAL A 74 -6.40 -7.26 16.19
N THR A 75 -5.49 -8.20 16.46
CA THR A 75 -4.25 -7.94 17.17
C THR A 75 -3.14 -7.68 16.17
N ILE A 76 -2.44 -6.56 16.30
CA ILE A 76 -1.26 -6.22 15.50
C ILE A 76 -0.04 -6.37 16.41
N TYR A 77 0.89 -7.23 16.00
CA TYR A 77 2.16 -7.44 16.69
C TYR A 77 3.24 -6.59 16.01
N GLU A 78 3.76 -5.58 16.72
CA GLU A 78 4.82 -4.70 16.26
C GLU A 78 6.14 -5.11 16.93
N ASN A 79 7.28 -4.86 16.28
CA ASN A 79 8.61 -5.25 16.79
C ASN A 79 8.77 -6.76 17.06
N THR A 80 7.97 -7.60 16.37
CA THR A 80 8.05 -9.05 16.47
C THR A 80 8.74 -9.62 15.24
N SER A 81 9.96 -10.13 15.40
CA SER A 81 10.68 -10.76 14.29
C SER A 81 10.03 -12.09 13.88
N LEU A 82 9.82 -12.29 12.57
CA LEU A 82 9.46 -13.57 11.99
C LEU A 82 10.73 -14.39 11.76
N LEU A 83 10.87 -15.54 12.41
CA LEU A 83 12.03 -16.43 12.32
C LEU A 83 11.91 -17.43 11.17
N SER A 84 10.72 -17.98 10.99
CA SER A 84 10.41 -18.94 9.92
C SER A 84 8.91 -18.94 9.66
N TYR A 85 8.48 -19.53 8.55
CA TYR A 85 7.06 -19.75 8.27
C TYR A 85 6.83 -21.10 7.60
N THR A 86 5.60 -21.59 7.68
CA THR A 86 5.15 -22.80 6.99
C THR A 86 4.01 -22.43 6.05
N GLU A 87 4.17 -22.79 4.78
CA GLU A 87 3.15 -22.60 3.75
C GLU A 87 1.98 -23.58 3.89
N GLY A 88 0.85 -23.24 3.28
CA GLY A 88 -0.37 -24.02 3.26
C GLY A 88 -1.60 -23.12 3.11
N PRO A 89 -2.82 -23.66 3.22
CA PRO A 89 -4.06 -22.87 3.19
C PRO A 89 -4.10 -21.80 4.30
N LEU A 90 -3.33 -22.00 5.37
CA LEU A 90 -3.08 -21.04 6.43
C LEU A 90 -1.57 -20.92 6.66
N ILE A 91 -1.01 -19.74 6.39
CA ILE A 91 0.40 -19.46 6.65
C ILE A 91 0.62 -19.35 8.16
N LYS A 92 1.59 -20.11 8.68
CA LYS A 92 1.97 -20.08 10.10
C LYS A 92 3.37 -19.48 10.24
N GLY A 93 3.52 -18.44 11.05
CA GLY A 93 4.81 -17.85 11.38
C GLY A 93 5.35 -18.33 12.73
N GLN A 94 6.67 -18.51 12.82
CA GLN A 94 7.39 -18.71 14.08
C GLN A 94 8.07 -17.40 14.47
N THR A 95 7.97 -17.04 15.75
CA THR A 95 8.58 -15.82 16.32
C THR A 95 9.41 -16.22 17.54
N PRO A 96 10.34 -15.36 18.02
CA PRO A 96 11.02 -15.59 19.28
C PRO A 96 10.00 -15.79 20.42
N ARG A 97 10.34 -16.68 21.37
CA ARG A 97 9.45 -17.04 22.49
C ARG A 97 9.18 -15.87 23.44
N GLN A 98 10.04 -14.84 23.40
CA GLN A 98 9.96 -13.62 24.20
C GLN A 98 9.42 -12.46 23.35
N CYS A 99 8.17 -12.58 22.89
CA CYS A 99 7.42 -11.41 22.48
C CYS A 99 6.23 -11.34 23.43
N GLU A 100 6.51 -10.91 24.66
CA GLU A 100 5.52 -10.78 25.71
C GLU A 100 4.47 -9.73 25.30
N ARG A 101 3.20 -10.06 25.53
CA ARG A 101 2.16 -9.04 25.60
C ARG A 101 2.50 -8.10 26.76
N PRO A 102 2.15 -6.81 26.69
CA PRO A 102 2.20 -5.92 27.84
C PRO A 102 1.25 -6.33 28.98
N ASP A 103 0.32 -7.27 28.79
CA ASP A 103 -0.54 -7.82 29.84
C ASP A 103 -1.15 -9.15 29.37
N SER A 104 -0.70 -10.27 29.93
CA SER A 104 -1.51 -11.43 30.33
C SER A 104 -0.63 -12.67 30.49
N ASP A 105 -0.68 -13.26 31.67
CA ASP A 105 -0.20 -14.62 31.97
C ASP A 105 -0.78 -15.69 31.04
N ALA A 106 -0.05 -16.81 30.98
CA ALA A 106 -0.32 -18.08 30.30
C ALA A 106 0.15 -18.19 28.83
N GLY A 107 1.26 -18.92 28.68
CA GLY A 107 1.88 -19.23 27.41
C GLY A 107 1.01 -20.13 26.53
N HIS A 108 0.88 -19.72 25.26
CA HIS A 108 0.75 -20.59 24.09
C HIS A 108 1.13 -19.77 22.86
N GLN A 109 2.09 -20.25 22.07
CA GLN A 109 2.38 -19.74 20.72
C GLN A 109 1.12 -19.84 19.86
N ARG A 110 0.60 -18.72 19.35
CA ARG A 110 -0.44 -18.68 18.32
C ARG A 110 -0.44 -17.30 17.64
N LEU A 111 0.14 -17.23 16.44
CA LEU A 111 -0.21 -16.20 15.46
C LEU A 111 -1.30 -16.79 14.57
N TYR A 112 -2.54 -16.33 14.74
CA TYR A 112 -3.68 -16.77 13.93
C TYR A 112 -3.97 -15.77 12.82
N LEU A 113 -4.16 -16.30 11.61
CA LEU A 113 -4.90 -15.68 10.53
C LEU A 113 -5.98 -16.64 10.03
N SER A 114 -6.83 -17.13 10.94
CA SER A 114 -7.89 -18.09 10.61
C SER A 114 -9.19 -17.37 10.24
N THR A 115 -9.80 -17.77 9.12
CA THR A 115 -11.13 -17.33 8.64
C THR A 115 -12.26 -18.28 9.03
N ARG A 116 -12.06 -19.24 9.94
CA ARG A 116 -13.17 -20.10 10.39
C ARG A 116 -14.03 -19.40 11.46
N PRO A 117 -15.38 -19.46 11.34
CA PRO A 117 -16.27 -18.85 12.30
C PRO A 117 -16.15 -19.56 13.65
N ALA A 118 -15.61 -18.87 14.66
CA ALA A 118 -15.94 -19.18 16.03
C ALA A 118 -17.41 -18.78 16.24
N CYS A 119 -18.20 -19.76 16.67
CA CYS A 119 -19.62 -19.70 16.97
C CYS A 119 -20.13 -18.31 17.40
N GLY A 120 -21.10 -17.75 16.65
CA GLY A 120 -21.99 -16.68 17.09
C GLY A 120 -21.46 -15.25 17.02
N ARG A 121 -21.92 -14.51 15.99
CA ARG A 121 -21.78 -13.06 15.72
C ARG A 121 -20.48 -12.65 15.03
N GLY A 122 -20.62 -12.54 13.71
CA GLY A 122 -19.55 -12.39 12.72
C GLY A 122 -18.62 -11.20 12.92
N ARG A 123 -17.34 -11.46 12.66
CA ARG A 123 -16.32 -10.46 12.31
C ARG A 123 -15.44 -11.01 11.21
N ALA A 124 -15.53 -10.40 10.03
CA ALA A 124 -14.66 -10.67 8.89
C ALA A 124 -13.40 -9.81 8.99
N VAL A 125 -12.24 -10.36 8.64
CA VAL A 125 -11.02 -9.58 8.39
C VAL A 125 -10.34 -10.17 7.16
N ALA A 126 -10.10 -9.30 6.18
CA ALA A 126 -9.72 -9.61 4.82
C ALA A 126 -8.20 -9.84 4.65
N TYR A 127 -7.85 -10.77 3.76
CA TYR A 127 -6.61 -10.73 2.99
C TYR A 127 -6.98 -10.43 1.55
N LEU A 128 -6.52 -9.28 1.02
CA LEU A 128 -6.45 -9.07 -0.43
C LEU A 128 -5.07 -9.57 -0.87
N GLY A 129 -5.00 -10.85 -1.18
CA GLY A 129 -3.90 -11.43 -1.93
C GLY A 129 -4.48 -11.87 -3.26
N ASP A 130 -4.44 -10.99 -4.27
CA ASP A 130 -4.65 -11.43 -5.65
C ASP A 130 -3.49 -12.35 -6.00
N ARG A 131 -3.84 -13.61 -6.27
CA ARG A 131 -3.08 -14.47 -7.17
C ARG A 131 -3.77 -14.33 -8.52
N ASP A 132 -3.04 -13.78 -9.49
CA ASP A 132 -2.90 -14.28 -10.87
C ASP A 132 -1.85 -13.44 -11.61
#